data_AF-A0A8T5T277-F1
#
_entry.id   AF-A0A8T5T277-F1
#
_cell.length_a   1.000
_cell.length_b   1.000
_cell.length_c   1.000
_cell.angle_alpha   90.00
_cell.angle_beta   90.00
_cell.angle_gamma   90.00
#
_symmetry.space_group_name_H-M   'P 1'
#
loop_
_entity.id
_entity.type
_entity.pdbx_description
1 polymer ?
#
loop_
_entity_poly.entity_id
_entity_poly.type
_entity_poly.pdbx_seq_one_letter_code
_entity_poly.pdbx_strand_id
1 'polypeptide(L)'
;MAVNAFDILFVITAILANLCVSAIYVSDRHNSMNFIRKFGITFLSLGLPMIAVLIGYTITGYDWWIYVLLSYTIVFFIVQLLLDYILKIQFRENTVQHVVYIIFFYIFQAGMIIIAFNINDTCGYAVSISFWILLAALIYLLIGKGKNRNLQNKTL
;
A
#
# COMPACT_ATOMS: atom_id res chain seq x y z
N MET A 1 20.22 3.05 -16.37
CA MET A 1 20.49 4.30 -15.64
C MET A 1 21.27 3.93 -14.38
N ALA A 2 22.22 4.75 -13.92
CA ALA A 2 22.85 4.48 -12.63
C ALA A 2 21.83 4.74 -11.52
N VAL A 3 21.67 3.79 -10.59
CA VAL A 3 20.73 3.91 -9.47
C VAL A 3 21.17 5.09 -8.59
N ASN A 4 20.28 6.05 -8.40
CA ASN A 4 20.55 7.23 -7.57
C ASN A 4 19.95 7.09 -6.15
N ALA A 5 20.20 8.07 -5.29
CA ALA A 5 19.72 8.03 -3.91
C ALA A 5 18.18 8.08 -3.80
N PHE A 6 17.50 8.78 -4.72
CA PHE A 6 16.04 8.86 -4.74
C PHE A 6 15.40 7.54 -5.20
N ASP A 7 16.05 6.82 -6.11
CA ASP A 7 15.64 5.48 -6.52
C ASP A 7 15.68 4.49 -5.35
N ILE A 8 16.77 4.53 -4.58
CA ILE A 8 16.91 3.69 -3.39
C ILE A 8 15.84 4.05 -2.36
N LEU A 9 15.63 5.36 -2.12
CA LEU A 9 14.60 5.85 -1.21
C LEU A 9 13.20 5.38 -1.65
N PHE A 10 12.90 5.46 -2.94
CA PHE A 10 11.65 5.00 -3.52
C PHE A 10 11.44 3.51 -3.27
N VAL A 11 12.43 2.67 -3.63
CA VAL A 11 12.34 1.21 -3.51
C VAL A 11 12.18 0.78 -2.04
N ILE A 12 12.96 1.36 -1.13
CA ILE A 12 12.83 1.09 0.32
C ILE A 12 11.43 1.48 0.80
N THR A 13 10.95 2.66 0.39
CA THR A 13 9.62 3.16 0.79
C THR A 13 8.50 2.27 0.25
N ALA A 14 8.59 1.82 -1.00
CA ALA A 14 7.61 0.91 -1.61
C ALA A 14 7.57 -0.46 -0.92
N ILE A 15 8.73 -1.03 -0.59
CA ILE A 15 8.82 -2.29 0.16
C ILE A 15 8.22 -2.11 1.55
N LEU A 16 8.60 -1.05 2.28
CA LEU A 16 8.06 -0.77 3.61
C LEU A 16 6.55 -0.54 3.59
N ALA A 17 6.03 0.12 2.56
CA ALA A 17 4.60 0.32 2.36
C ALA A 17 3.88 -1.04 2.24
N ASN A 18 4.41 -1.95 1.42
CA ASN A 18 3.86 -3.28 1.26
C ASN A 18 3.91 -4.12 2.54
N LEU A 19 5.02 -4.06 3.27
CA LEU A 19 5.16 -4.77 4.54
C LEU A 19 4.24 -4.19 5.62
N CYS A 20 4.04 -2.87 5.68
CA CYS A 20 3.09 -2.25 6.61
C CYS A 20 1.66 -2.73 6.35
N VAL A 21 1.21 -2.72 5.08
CA VAL A 21 -0.12 -3.21 4.73
C VAL A 21 -0.26 -4.71 5.02
N SER A 22 0.78 -5.50 4.74
CA SER A 22 0.82 -6.93 5.11
C SER A 22 0.64 -7.13 6.62
N ALA A 23 1.36 -6.35 7.43
CA ALA A 23 1.29 -6.40 8.89
C ALA A 23 -0.08 -5.94 9.41
N ILE A 24 -0.72 -4.97 8.76
CA ILE A 24 -2.11 -4.57 9.04
C ILE A 24 -3.06 -5.74 8.82
N TYR A 25 -2.97 -6.44 7.68
CA TYR A 25 -3.84 -7.60 7.40
C TYR A 25 -3.65 -8.75 8.38
N VAL A 26 -2.40 -9.06 8.73
CA VAL A 26 -2.11 -10.08 9.76
C VAL A 26 -2.67 -9.64 11.12
N SER A 27 -2.47 -8.37 11.51
CA SER A 27 -2.96 -7.84 12.78
C SER A 27 -4.49 -7.79 12.86
N ASP A 28 -5.17 -7.49 11.75
CA ASP A 28 -6.65 -7.51 11.64
C ASP A 28 -7.20 -8.91 11.92
N ARG A 29 -6.52 -9.97 11.44
CA ARG A 29 -6.94 -11.34 11.73
C ARG A 29 -6.88 -11.68 13.23
N HIS A 30 -5.92 -11.09 13.95
CA HIS A 30 -5.77 -11.28 15.39
C HIS A 30 -6.55 -10.25 16.22
N ASN A 31 -7.42 -9.43 15.60
CA ASN A 31 -8.18 -8.35 16.23
C ASN A 31 -7.31 -7.38 17.04
N SER A 32 -6.06 -7.19 16.65
CA SER A 32 -5.10 -6.39 17.42
C SER A 32 -5.11 -4.93 16.99
N MET A 33 -6.12 -4.18 17.44
CA MET A 33 -6.37 -2.80 17.01
C MET A 33 -5.19 -1.85 17.26
N ASN A 34 -4.42 -2.07 18.34
CA ASN A 34 -3.22 -1.27 18.63
C ASN A 34 -2.14 -1.42 17.56
N PHE A 35 -1.91 -2.64 17.05
CA PHE A 35 -0.93 -2.89 16.00
C PHE A 35 -1.41 -2.38 14.65
N ILE A 36 -2.70 -2.58 14.32
CA ILE A 36 -3.33 -2.03 13.12
C ILE A 36 -3.10 -0.51 13.04
N ARG A 37 -3.36 0.20 14.14
CA ARG A 37 -3.19 1.66 14.20
C ARG A 37 -1.72 2.07 14.07
N LYS A 38 -0.80 1.38 14.75
CA LYS A 38 0.64 1.68 14.64
C LYS A 38 1.14 1.52 13.20
N PHE A 39 0.86 0.39 12.56
CA PHE A 39 1.27 0.16 11.17
C PHE A 39 0.54 1.09 10.18
N GLY A 40 -0.71 1.47 10.46
CA GLY A 40 -1.43 2.46 9.66
C GLY A 40 -0.77 3.85 9.72
N ILE A 41 -0.37 4.32 10.91
CA ILE A 41 0.34 5.59 11.05
C ILE A 41 1.71 5.51 10.37
N THR A 42 2.45 4.41 10.57
CA THR A 42 3.73 4.20 9.90
C THR A 42 3.57 4.21 8.39
N PHE A 43 2.58 3.49 7.85
CA PHE A 43 2.25 3.51 6.43
C PHE A 43 2.01 4.93 5.92
N LEU A 44 1.17 5.72 6.60
CA LEU A 44 0.90 7.10 6.20
C LEU A 44 2.14 8.00 6.22
N SER A 45 3.05 7.79 7.18
CA SER A 45 4.30 8.55 7.24
C SER A 45 5.21 8.31 6.03
N LEU A 46 5.06 7.17 5.33
CA LEU A 46 5.76 6.87 4.07
C LEU A 46 5.30 7.74 2.89
N GLY A 47 4.21 8.50 3.03
CA GLY A 47 3.86 9.55 2.08
C GLY A 47 4.93 10.65 2.00
N LEU A 48 5.60 10.99 3.12
CA LEU A 48 6.65 12.01 3.15
C LEU A 48 7.89 11.64 2.30
N PRO A 49 8.50 10.45 2.45
CA PRO A 49 9.59 10.06 1.56
C PRO A 49 9.13 9.94 0.11
N MET A 50 7.87 9.56 -0.19
CA MET A 50 7.38 9.59 -1.58
C MET A 50 7.29 10.99 -2.17
N ILE A 51 6.91 12.00 -1.38
CA ILE A 51 6.97 13.40 -1.80
C ILE A 51 8.42 13.84 -2.05
N ALA A 52 9.36 13.43 -1.19
CA ALA A 52 10.77 13.72 -1.39
C ALA A 52 11.32 13.08 -2.68
N VAL A 53 10.92 11.83 -2.99
CA VAL A 53 11.23 11.17 -4.27
C VAL A 53 10.64 11.96 -5.43
N LEU A 54 9.40 12.44 -5.35
CA LEU A 54 8.79 13.22 -6.43
C LEU A 54 9.59 14.48 -6.72
N ILE A 55 9.96 15.23 -5.67
CA ILE A 55 10.83 16.41 -5.81
C ILE A 55 12.18 16.02 -6.42
N GLY A 56 12.81 14.95 -5.91
CA GLY A 56 14.07 14.44 -6.46
C GLY A 56 13.98 14.11 -7.95
N TYR A 57 12.91 13.43 -8.37
CA TYR A 57 12.67 13.05 -9.75
C TYR A 57 12.42 14.26 -10.67
N THR A 58 11.83 15.34 -10.15
CA THR A 58 11.70 16.60 -10.93
C THR A 58 13.05 17.24 -11.20
N ILE A 59 14.00 17.13 -10.27
CA ILE A 59 15.36 17.68 -10.42
C ILE A 59 16.19 16.85 -11.40
N THR A 60 16.05 15.52 -11.37
CA THR A 60 16.80 14.60 -12.24
C THR A 60 16.21 14.45 -13.64
N GLY A 61 14.98 14.92 -13.88
CA GLY A 61 14.35 14.92 -15.21
C GLY A 61 13.88 13.56 -15.69
N TYR A 62 13.21 12.78 -14.83
CA TYR A 62 12.54 11.54 -15.24
C TYR A 62 11.40 11.81 -16.25
N ASP A 63 11.00 10.75 -16.95
CA ASP A 63 9.90 10.83 -17.90
C ASP A 63 8.57 11.25 -17.25
N TRP A 64 7.75 11.97 -18.00
CA TRP A 64 6.51 12.57 -17.49
C TRP A 64 5.53 11.55 -16.88
N TRP A 65 5.50 10.33 -17.42
CA TRP A 65 4.58 9.27 -16.99
C TRP A 65 4.93 8.75 -15.58
N ILE A 66 6.21 8.85 -15.16
CA ILE A 66 6.65 8.50 -13.80
C ILE A 66 6.08 9.50 -12.79
N TYR A 67 6.05 10.79 -13.13
CA TYR A 67 5.42 11.80 -12.28
C TYR A 67 3.92 11.52 -12.09
N VAL A 68 3.23 11.06 -13.14
CA VAL A 68 1.80 10.71 -13.04
C VAL A 68 1.59 9.54 -12.08
N LEU A 69 2.35 8.45 -12.24
CA LEU A 69 2.26 7.28 -11.35
C LEU A 69 2.62 7.62 -9.90
N LEU A 70 3.67 8.42 -9.70
CA LEU A 70 4.11 8.82 -8.36
C LEU A 70 3.14 9.81 -7.71
N SER A 71 2.56 10.73 -8.48
CA SER A 71 1.50 11.63 -8.00
C SER A 71 0.26 10.84 -7.59
N TYR A 72 -0.14 9.84 -8.37
CA TYR A 72 -1.24 8.95 -8.00
C TYR A 72 -0.94 8.21 -6.70
N THR A 73 0.30 7.76 -6.52
CA THR A 73 0.78 7.10 -5.30
C THR A 73 0.65 8.02 -4.09
N ILE A 74 1.02 9.29 -4.22
CA ILE A 74 0.86 10.29 -3.15
C ILE A 74 -0.62 10.59 -2.87
N VAL A 75 -1.44 10.71 -3.92
CA VAL A 75 -2.89 10.87 -3.78
C VAL A 75 -3.49 9.70 -3.01
N PHE A 76 -3.03 8.46 -3.24
CA PHE A 76 -3.46 7.31 -2.46
C PHE A 76 -3.18 7.46 -0.96
N PHE A 77 -2.00 7.94 -0.56
CA PHE A 77 -1.69 8.23 0.85
C PHE A 77 -2.60 9.30 1.44
N ILE A 78 -2.90 10.36 0.68
CA ILE A 78 -3.81 11.44 1.11
C ILE A 78 -5.23 10.91 1.28
N VAL A 79 -5.71 10.12 0.32
CA VAL A 79 -7.01 9.44 0.41
C VAL A 79 -7.03 8.58 1.66
N GLN A 80 -6.00 7.75 1.90
CA GLN A 80 -5.93 6.91 3.10
C GLN A 80 -6.00 7.74 4.40
N LEU A 81 -5.27 8.85 4.48
CA LEU A 81 -5.27 9.75 5.63
C LEU A 81 -6.67 10.34 5.87
N LEU A 82 -7.28 10.87 4.80
CA LEU A 82 -8.62 11.46 4.86
C LEU A 82 -9.64 10.42 5.32
N LEU A 83 -9.57 9.24 4.71
CA LEU A 83 -10.55 8.19 4.91
C LEU A 83 -10.46 7.57 6.32
N ASP A 84 -9.27 7.14 6.74
CA ASP A 84 -9.11 6.39 7.98
C ASP A 84 -9.03 7.28 9.24
N TYR A 85 -8.47 8.49 9.14
CA TYR A 85 -8.15 9.30 10.32
C TYR A 85 -9.01 10.55 10.45
N ILE A 86 -9.26 11.27 9.34
CA ILE A 86 -9.99 12.54 9.37
C ILE A 86 -11.49 12.29 9.36
N LEU A 87 -11.98 11.55 8.35
CA LEU A 87 -13.41 11.31 8.14
C LEU A 87 -13.91 10.08 8.89
N LYS A 88 -13.04 9.12 9.21
CA LYS A 88 -13.38 7.86 9.92
C LYS A 88 -14.59 7.13 9.33
N ILE A 89 -14.79 7.24 8.02
CA ILE A 89 -15.94 6.64 7.36
C ILE A 89 -15.71 5.12 7.35
N GLN A 90 -16.76 4.35 7.62
CA GLN A 90 -16.70 2.89 7.62
C GLN A 90 -16.90 2.35 6.19
N PHE A 91 -15.96 2.64 5.28
CA PHE A 91 -16.05 2.25 3.85
C PHE A 91 -16.22 0.75 3.63
N ARG A 92 -15.89 -0.05 4.65
CA ARG A 92 -15.96 -1.53 4.61
C ARG A 92 -17.38 -2.05 4.74
N GLU A 93 -18.33 -1.22 5.19
CA GLU A 93 -19.73 -1.60 5.32
C GLU A 93 -20.50 -1.41 4.01
N ASN A 94 -20.06 -0.46 3.16
CA ASN A 94 -20.65 -0.22 1.86
C ASN A 94 -19.82 -0.87 0.74
N THR A 95 -20.39 -1.89 0.10
CA THR A 95 -19.74 -2.66 -0.98
C THR A 95 -19.19 -1.78 -2.10
N VAL A 96 -19.91 -0.73 -2.51
CA VAL A 96 -19.47 0.15 -3.61
C VAL A 96 -18.23 0.94 -3.21
N GLN A 97 -18.24 1.55 -2.02
CA GLN A 97 -17.09 2.30 -1.51
C GLN A 97 -15.87 1.39 -1.33
N HIS A 98 -16.09 0.15 -0.88
CA HIS A 98 -15.03 -0.82 -0.74
C HIS A 98 -14.41 -1.23 -2.08
N VAL A 99 -15.21 -1.43 -3.13
CA VAL A 99 -14.71 -1.76 -4.47
C VAL A 99 -13.89 -0.60 -5.05
N VAL A 100 -14.38 0.64 -4.93
CA VAL A 100 -13.64 1.83 -5.39
C VAL A 100 -12.30 1.92 -4.68
N TYR A 101 -12.28 1.73 -3.36
CA TYR A 101 -11.04 1.71 -2.58
C TYR A 101 -10.05 0.63 -3.08
N ILE A 102 -10.53 -0.58 -3.38
CA ILE A 102 -9.70 -1.67 -3.89
C ILE A 102 -9.06 -1.29 -5.24
N ILE A 103 -9.81 -0.66 -6.15
CA ILE A 103 -9.27 -0.18 -7.43
C ILE A 103 -8.16 0.83 -7.19
N PHE A 104 -8.38 1.80 -6.29
CA PHE A 104 -7.36 2.78 -5.92
C PHE A 104 -6.08 2.12 -5.39
N PHE A 105 -6.25 1.12 -4.51
CA PHE A 105 -5.16 0.35 -3.95
C PHE A 105 -4.36 -0.41 -5.03
N TYR A 106 -5.02 -1.06 -5.99
CA TYR A 106 -4.32 -1.79 -7.06
C TYR A 106 -3.56 -0.87 -8.02
N ILE A 107 -4.10 0.31 -8.34
CA ILE A 107 -3.39 1.29 -9.18
C ILE A 107 -2.15 1.82 -8.45
N PHE A 108 -2.26 2.10 -7.15
CA PHE A 108 -1.11 2.45 -6.30
C PHE A 108 -0.02 1.36 -6.33
N GLN A 109 -0.39 0.10 -6.15
CA GLN A 109 0.55 -1.03 -6.18
C GLN A 109 1.20 -1.21 -7.56
N ALA A 110 0.41 -1.15 -8.63
CA ALA A 110 0.90 -1.24 -10.00
C ALA A 110 1.88 -0.10 -10.32
N GLY A 111 1.55 1.13 -9.91
CA GLY A 111 2.43 2.29 -10.08
C GLY A 111 3.78 2.08 -9.39
N MET A 112 3.79 1.58 -8.15
CA MET A 112 5.04 1.30 -7.45
C MET A 112 5.91 0.26 -8.15
N ILE A 113 5.30 -0.82 -8.65
CA ILE A 113 5.99 -1.90 -9.36
C ILE A 113 6.56 -1.39 -10.69
N ILE A 114 5.76 -0.67 -11.49
CA ILE A 114 6.17 -0.16 -12.79
C ILE A 114 7.36 0.81 -12.64
N ILE A 115 7.29 1.75 -11.70
CA ILE A 115 8.40 2.68 -11.42
C ILE A 115 9.65 1.87 -10.99
N ALA A 116 9.49 0.86 -10.14
CA ALA A 116 10.63 0.05 -9.69
C ALA A 116 11.33 -0.71 -10.83
N PHE A 117 10.57 -1.27 -11.79
CA PHE A 117 11.15 -1.90 -12.99
C PHE A 117 11.80 -0.89 -13.94
N ASN A 118 11.34 0.36 -13.96
CA ASN A 118 11.98 1.41 -14.74
C ASN A 118 13.36 1.80 -14.18
N ILE A 119 13.55 1.72 -12.86
CA ILE A 119 14.85 1.94 -12.21
C ILE A 119 15.83 0.84 -12.61
N ASN A 120 15.53 -0.42 -12.23
CA ASN A 120 16.20 -1.62 -12.74
C ASN A 120 15.38 -2.89 -12.42
N ASP A 121 15.74 -4.01 -13.05
CA ASP A 121 15.05 -5.29 -12.86
C ASP A 121 15.10 -5.80 -11.41
N THR A 122 16.25 -5.68 -10.74
CA THR A 122 16.43 -6.12 -9.35
C THR A 122 15.49 -5.40 -8.38
N CYS A 123 15.32 -4.08 -8.55
CA CYS A 123 14.39 -3.25 -7.79
C CYS A 123 12.94 -3.63 -8.08
N GLY A 124 12.60 -3.83 -9.36
CA GLY A 124 11.29 -4.31 -9.79
C GLY A 124 10.92 -5.64 -9.15
N TYR A 125 11.83 -6.62 -9.16
CA TYR A 125 11.62 -7.90 -8.49
C TYR A 125 11.50 -7.75 -6.97
N ALA A 126 12.32 -6.93 -6.32
CA ALA A 126 12.25 -6.71 -4.88
C ALA A 126 10.89 -6.14 -4.44
N VAL A 127 10.40 -5.11 -5.14
CA VAL A 127 9.07 -4.52 -4.88
C VAL A 127 7.97 -5.54 -5.20
N SER A 128 8.08 -6.28 -6.28
CA SER A 128 7.09 -7.32 -6.66
C SER A 128 7.00 -8.44 -5.62
N ILE A 129 8.12 -8.92 -5.08
CA ILE A 129 8.13 -9.92 -4.01
C ILE A 129 7.39 -9.39 -2.78
N SER A 130 7.64 -8.14 -2.38
CA SER A 130 6.92 -7.52 -1.27
C SER A 130 5.41 -7.40 -1.52
N PHE A 131 5.00 -7.14 -2.76
CA PHE A 131 3.59 -7.16 -3.16
C PHE A 131 2.96 -8.55 -3.06
N TRP A 132 3.68 -9.61 -3.46
CA TRP A 132 3.19 -10.98 -3.30
C TRP A 132 3.05 -11.38 -1.83
N ILE A 133 3.95 -10.92 -0.95
CA ILE A 133 3.82 -11.09 0.51
C ILE A 133 2.54 -10.42 1.01
N LEU A 134 2.25 -9.21 0.54
CA LEU A 134 1.02 -8.49 0.85
C LEU A 134 -0.22 -9.27 0.40
N LEU A 135 -0.20 -9.81 -0.82
CA LEU A 135 -1.33 -10.59 -1.33
C LEU A 135 -1.53 -11.87 -0.50
N ALA A 136 -0.45 -12.54 -0.11
CA ALA A 136 -0.52 -13.70 0.79
C ALA A 136 -1.13 -13.33 2.15
N ALA A 137 -0.75 -12.18 2.72
CA ALA A 137 -1.34 -11.66 3.96
C ALA A 137 -2.84 -11.34 3.82
N LEU A 138 -3.25 -10.80 2.67
CA LEU A 138 -4.67 -10.56 2.37
C LEU A 138 -5.46 -11.88 2.29
N ILE A 139 -4.96 -12.88 1.56
CA ILE A 139 -5.57 -14.22 1.49
C ILE A 139 -5.69 -14.83 2.88
N TYR A 140 -4.63 -14.73 3.70
CA TYR A 140 -4.62 -15.18 5.08
C TYR A 140 -5.71 -14.52 5.92
N LEU A 141 -5.93 -13.21 5.77
CA LEU A 141 -7.02 -12.50 6.45
C LEU A 141 -8.40 -12.99 5.98
N LEU A 142 -8.61 -13.12 4.67
CA LEU A 142 -9.88 -13.52 4.08
C LEU A 142 -10.30 -14.94 4.49
N ILE A 143 -9.36 -15.89 4.47
CA ILE A 143 -9.61 -17.26 4.96
C ILE A 143 -10.04 -17.25 6.43
N GLY A 144 -9.40 -16.43 7.26
CA GLY A 144 -9.76 -16.27 8.68
C GLY A 144 -11.19 -15.75 8.86
N LYS A 145 -11.58 -14.71 8.11
CA LYS A 145 -12.94 -14.16 8.16
C LYS A 145 -13.99 -15.16 7.68
N GLY A 146 -13.71 -15.92 6.63
CA GLY A 146 -14.59 -16.97 6.12
C GLY A 146 -14.85 -18.08 7.15
N LYS A 147 -13.81 -18.53 7.86
CA LYS A 147 -13.94 -19.55 8.92
C LYS A 147 -14.83 -19.08 10.07
N ASN A 148 -14.65 -17.85 10.54
CA ASN A 148 -15.43 -17.30 11.65
C ASN A 148 -16.92 -17.15 11.32
N ARG A 149 -17.24 -16.73 10.08
CA ARG A 149 -18.63 -16.62 9.61
C ARG A 149 -19.35 -17.97 9.56
N ASN A 150 -18.66 -19.02 9.10
CA ASN A 150 -19.21 -20.37 9.06
C ASN A 150 -19.46 -20.97 10.45
N LEU A 151 -18.67 -20.59 11.46
CA LEU A 151 -18.89 -21.01 12.85
C LEU A 151 -20.15 -20.35 13.45
N GLN A 152 -20.36 -19.05 13.23
CA GLN A 152 -21.56 -18.35 13.69
C GLN A 152 -22.85 -18.90 13.06
N ASN A 153 -22.82 -19.27 11.78
CA ASN A 153 -23.98 -19.85 11.10
C ASN A 153 -24.33 -21.29 11.55
N LYS A 154 -23.42 -22.00 12.23
CA LYS A 154 -23.67 -23.36 12.76
C LYS A 154 -24.20 -23.37 14.20
N THR A 155 -24.13 -22.24 14.90
CA THR A 155 -24.61 -22.08 16.29
C THR A 155 -26.00 -21.46 16.40
N LEU A 156 -26.62 -21.14 15.26
CA LEU A 156 -28.02 -20.73 15.11
C LEU A 156 -28.82 -21.88 14.51
#